data_AF-A0A538LSE9-F1
#
_entry.id   AF-A0A538LSE9-F1
#
_cell.length_a   1.000
_cell.length_b   1.000
_cell.length_c   1.000
_cell.angle_alpha   90.00
_cell.angle_beta   90.00
_cell.angle_gamma   90.00
#
_symmetry.space_group_name_H-M   'P 1'
#
loop_
_entity.id
_entity.type
_entity.pdbx_description
1 polymer ?
#
loop_
_entity_poly.entity_id
_entity_poly.type
_entity_poly.pdbx_seq_one_letter_code
_entity_poly.pdbx_strand_id
1 'polypeptide(L)'
;MAGYTARTGASRRGKENTDVSGSRRALAGTAAVACAVLAGSGSAWAGNGNGHGNGHGPKKHQGPPRAPGATVTQLVSGLDNPRDLAFGPAGRLFVAEAGHGGSECIPGGGPPGEETCVGFTSGVSKIESSGAHHRVLTGLTSSAEPDGTFAIGVDGVSLLGNGDMFAVEGESSHAVPPEASKFLSADTVDKARAQLGRLIKTNPSGNWRAVADVGDFDFQWTEEHKELVPEQFPDANPYNVLTEPGTNWVIDAASNTLDQVRSNGSIGVVAFFPNPPVSDAVPTCVDRGPDGAFYVSELTGTGNAAGAAVVWRVVPGQAPTEWASGLTSVTGCGFGTDGQFYAVEFSTKPLLEAAPGTGAVVRVPPHSTSPTPVVEELSFPNGFAAAGGALYVSNWSIAPASNGGGPTGEVLRIVP
;
A
#
# COMPACT_ATOMS: atom_id res chain seq x y z
N MET A 1 18.11 60.79 -3.94
CA MET A 1 17.93 61.84 -2.90
C MET A 1 16.55 62.45 -3.10
N ALA A 2 15.79 62.69 -2.02
CA ALA A 2 14.52 63.44 -2.00
C ALA A 2 13.38 62.95 -2.95
N GLY A 3 12.11 63.25 -2.68
CA GLY A 3 11.53 63.89 -1.49
C GLY A 3 10.01 64.04 -1.62
N TYR A 4 9.28 63.77 -0.54
CA TYR A 4 7.82 63.88 -0.43
C TYR A 4 7.23 65.22 -0.91
N THR A 5 6.04 65.19 -1.50
CA THR A 5 4.97 66.17 -1.21
C THR A 5 3.61 65.52 -1.54
N ALA A 6 2.50 66.03 -0.96
CA ALA A 6 1.22 65.32 -0.92
C ALA A 6 0.00 66.25 -0.80
N ARG A 7 -1.21 65.67 -0.94
CA ARG A 7 -2.56 66.25 -0.66
C ARG A 7 -3.04 67.28 -1.70
N THR A 8 -4.33 67.56 -1.95
CA THR A 8 -5.67 67.03 -1.54
C THR A 8 -6.70 67.46 -2.62
N GLY A 9 -7.98 67.05 -2.68
CA GLY A 9 -8.82 66.20 -1.81
C GLY A 9 -10.33 66.43 -2.05
N ALA A 10 -11.19 65.83 -1.20
CA ALA A 10 -12.67 65.86 -1.22
C ALA A 10 -13.36 65.13 -2.42
N SER A 11 -14.58 64.55 -2.36
CA SER A 11 -15.49 64.01 -1.32
C SER A 11 -16.94 64.31 -1.71
N ARG A 12 -17.76 63.26 -1.95
CA ARG A 12 -19.23 63.30 -1.76
C ARG A 12 -19.76 61.94 -1.27
N ARG A 13 -20.63 61.99 -0.27
CA ARG A 13 -21.54 60.90 0.18
C ARG A 13 -22.68 60.73 -0.84
N GLY A 14 -23.53 59.70 -0.85
CA GLY A 14 -23.77 58.48 -0.03
C GLY A 14 -24.79 57.62 -0.81
N LYS A 15 -25.31 56.46 -0.38
CA LYS A 15 -25.55 55.84 0.94
C LYS A 15 -25.20 54.34 0.82
N GLU A 16 -24.71 53.63 1.83
CA GLU A 16 -25.50 53.13 2.98
C GLU A 16 -26.82 52.45 2.59
N ASN A 17 -26.78 51.11 2.50
CA ASN A 17 -27.69 50.29 3.30
C ASN A 17 -26.92 49.06 3.81
N THR A 18 -27.22 48.60 5.01
CA THR A 18 -26.46 47.55 5.71
C THR A 18 -27.07 46.16 5.48
N ASP A 19 -26.21 45.14 5.42
CA ASP A 19 -26.54 43.84 6.01
C ASP A 19 -25.34 43.32 6.83
N VAL A 20 -25.61 42.54 7.86
CA VAL A 20 -24.63 42.12 8.87
C VAL A 20 -24.59 40.60 8.96
N SER A 21 -23.75 40.01 8.12
CA SER A 21 -23.11 38.73 8.42
C SER A 21 -21.64 38.77 7.99
N GLY A 22 -20.72 38.12 8.70
CA GLY A 22 -20.93 37.30 9.90
C GLY A 22 -20.16 35.99 9.85
N SER A 23 -18.83 36.09 9.69
CA SER A 23 -17.86 35.06 10.05
C SER A 23 -18.22 33.60 9.74
N ARG A 24 -17.98 33.17 8.50
CA ARG A 24 -17.65 31.76 8.21
C ARG A 24 -16.34 31.67 7.41
N ARG A 25 -15.24 31.53 8.17
CA ARG A 25 -13.97 30.99 7.67
C ARG A 25 -14.12 29.49 7.43
N ALA A 26 -13.20 28.94 6.63
CA ALA A 26 -12.66 27.57 6.66
C ALA A 26 -13.56 26.44 7.23
N LEU A 27 -14.00 25.55 6.34
CA LEU A 27 -14.30 24.12 6.59
C LEU A 27 -14.74 23.47 5.25
N ALA A 28 -13.78 23.22 4.36
CA ALA A 28 -13.96 22.55 3.07
C ALA A 28 -12.58 22.17 2.48
N GLY A 29 -11.97 21.11 3.02
CA GLY A 29 -10.65 20.60 2.63
C GLY A 29 -10.24 19.43 3.52
N THR A 30 -9.28 18.60 3.06
CA THR A 30 -8.68 17.44 3.75
C THR A 30 -9.68 16.46 4.38
N ALA A 31 -10.33 15.62 3.56
CA ALA A 31 -11.03 14.38 3.99
C ALA A 31 -11.42 13.45 2.82
N ALA A 32 -10.51 13.16 1.86
CA ALA A 32 -10.68 12.10 0.83
C ALA A 32 -9.42 11.91 -0.03
N VAL A 33 -8.42 11.13 0.44
CA VAL A 33 -7.28 10.68 -0.39
C VAL A 33 -6.91 9.20 -0.13
N ALA A 34 -7.12 8.68 1.09
CA ALA A 34 -6.70 7.35 1.56
C ALA A 34 -7.03 6.12 0.67
N CYS A 35 -7.99 6.18 -0.25
CA CYS A 35 -8.29 5.09 -1.19
C CYS A 35 -7.79 5.32 -2.64
N ALA A 36 -7.25 6.50 -2.97
CA ALA A 36 -6.98 6.93 -4.35
C ALA A 36 -5.87 6.14 -5.07
N VAL A 37 -5.02 5.43 -4.33
CA VAL A 37 -3.85 4.71 -4.87
C VAL A 37 -4.22 3.34 -5.47
N LEU A 38 -5.33 2.70 -5.08
CA LEU A 38 -5.71 1.37 -5.60
C LEU A 38 -7.19 1.24 -6.05
N ALA A 39 -8.09 2.14 -5.68
CA ALA A 39 -9.53 2.03 -5.99
C ALA A 39 -9.90 2.40 -7.46
N GLY A 40 -9.08 1.95 -8.42
CA GLY A 40 -9.14 2.30 -9.84
C GLY A 40 -9.90 1.32 -10.75
N SER A 41 -10.62 0.33 -10.22
CA SER A 41 -11.25 -0.74 -11.03
C SER A 41 -12.61 -1.29 -10.53
N GLY A 42 -13.31 -0.53 -9.68
CA GLY A 42 -14.66 -0.87 -9.17
C GLY A 42 -15.73 -0.93 -10.26
N SER A 43 -15.89 -2.09 -10.92
CA SER A 43 -17.02 -2.39 -11.84
C SER A 43 -17.16 -3.86 -12.26
N ALA A 44 -16.18 -4.74 -11.99
CA ALA A 44 -16.15 -6.08 -12.59
C ALA A 44 -17.03 -7.16 -11.90
N TRP A 45 -17.40 -6.97 -10.63
CA TRP A 45 -17.98 -8.04 -9.79
C TRP A 45 -19.37 -7.75 -9.20
N ALA A 46 -19.93 -6.55 -9.40
CA ALA A 46 -21.22 -6.10 -8.84
C ALA A 46 -22.46 -6.75 -9.52
N GLY A 47 -22.58 -8.08 -9.40
CA GLY A 47 -23.70 -8.87 -9.91
C GLY A 47 -24.99 -8.70 -9.09
N ASN A 48 -25.58 -7.50 -9.09
CA ASN A 48 -26.73 -7.16 -8.25
C ASN A 48 -27.95 -8.08 -8.51
N GLY A 49 -28.35 -8.83 -7.48
CA GLY A 49 -29.33 -9.90 -7.58
C GLY A 49 -30.78 -9.44 -7.41
N ASN A 50 -31.44 -9.01 -8.48
CA ASN A 50 -32.89 -9.15 -8.62
C ASN A 50 -33.37 -9.04 -10.08
N GLY A 51 -33.64 -10.18 -10.71
CA GLY A 51 -34.22 -10.24 -12.06
C GLY A 51 -34.36 -11.67 -12.58
N HIS A 52 -35.60 -12.15 -12.74
CA HIS A 52 -35.86 -13.46 -13.34
C HIS A 52 -35.65 -13.41 -14.86
N GLY A 53 -34.48 -13.88 -15.33
CA GLY A 53 -34.17 -14.01 -16.76
C GLY A 53 -33.17 -15.13 -17.03
N ASN A 54 -33.55 -16.09 -17.88
CA ASN A 54 -32.65 -17.17 -18.29
C ASN A 54 -31.60 -16.65 -19.28
N GLY A 55 -30.32 -16.64 -18.89
CA GLY A 55 -29.21 -16.22 -19.74
C GLY A 55 -27.89 -16.88 -19.35
N HIS A 56 -27.56 -18.02 -19.99
CA HIS A 56 -26.26 -18.67 -19.79
C HIS A 56 -25.14 -17.95 -20.58
N GLY A 57 -24.56 -16.91 -19.98
CA GLY A 57 -23.23 -16.45 -20.36
C GLY A 57 -22.15 -17.43 -19.89
N PRO A 58 -21.13 -17.76 -20.69
CA PRO A 58 -20.07 -18.67 -20.27
C PRO A 58 -19.16 -17.99 -19.24
N LYS A 59 -19.07 -18.55 -18.02
CA LYS A 59 -17.99 -18.21 -17.08
C LYS A 59 -16.66 -18.59 -17.73
N LYS A 60 -15.89 -17.61 -18.20
CA LYS A 60 -14.49 -17.83 -18.57
C LYS A 60 -13.70 -18.07 -17.28
N HIS A 61 -13.49 -19.33 -16.95
CA HIS A 61 -12.40 -19.69 -16.04
C HIS A 61 -11.09 -19.17 -16.63
N GLN A 62 -10.29 -18.48 -15.83
CA GLN A 62 -8.96 -18.04 -16.24
C GLN A 62 -8.04 -19.25 -16.42
N GLY A 63 -7.05 -19.13 -17.30
CA GLY A 63 -6.01 -20.14 -17.42
C GLY A 63 -5.11 -20.17 -16.17
N PRO A 64 -4.30 -21.23 -15.99
CA PRO A 64 -3.18 -21.17 -15.06
C PRO A 64 -2.18 -20.09 -15.54
N PRO A 65 -1.44 -19.43 -14.63
CA PRO A 65 -0.44 -18.43 -15.00
C PRO A 65 0.57 -18.93 -16.03
N ARG A 66 0.91 -18.08 -17.00
CA ARG A 66 1.80 -18.41 -18.10
C ARG A 66 3.24 -18.25 -17.65
N ALA A 67 3.98 -19.37 -17.56
CA ALA A 67 5.32 -19.40 -16.98
C ALA A 67 6.37 -19.86 -18.02
N PRO A 68 7.14 -18.94 -18.64
CA PRO A 68 8.12 -19.27 -19.68
C PRO A 68 9.37 -20.00 -19.14
N GLY A 69 9.23 -21.30 -18.85
CA GLY A 69 10.28 -22.17 -18.30
C GLY A 69 10.11 -22.43 -16.80
N ALA A 70 9.48 -21.51 -16.08
CA ALA A 70 9.22 -21.62 -14.66
C ALA A 70 8.05 -22.59 -14.32
N THR A 71 8.06 -23.15 -13.11
CA THR A 71 6.95 -23.95 -12.54
C THR A 71 6.21 -23.16 -11.47
N VAL A 72 4.91 -22.97 -11.64
CA VAL A 72 4.02 -22.28 -10.67
C VAL A 72 3.20 -23.30 -9.89
N THR A 73 3.00 -23.08 -8.59
CA THR A 73 2.17 -23.92 -7.73
C THR A 73 1.51 -23.08 -6.64
N GLN A 74 0.19 -23.12 -6.55
CA GLN A 74 -0.58 -22.56 -5.43
C GLN A 74 -0.18 -23.28 -4.14
N LEU A 75 0.39 -22.54 -3.18
CA LEU A 75 0.86 -23.07 -1.89
C LEU A 75 -0.26 -23.10 -0.85
N VAL A 76 -1.10 -22.06 -0.86
CA VAL A 76 -2.19 -21.80 0.10
C VAL A 76 -3.16 -20.80 -0.53
N SER A 77 -4.44 -20.88 -0.18
CA SER A 77 -5.47 -19.90 -0.54
C SER A 77 -6.48 -19.72 0.61
N GLY A 78 -7.43 -18.80 0.44
CA GLY A 78 -8.34 -18.38 1.51
C GLY A 78 -7.67 -17.39 2.47
N LEU A 79 -6.67 -16.64 1.99
CA LEU A 79 -6.07 -15.51 2.69
C LEU A 79 -6.86 -14.23 2.42
N ASP A 80 -6.72 -13.26 3.32
CA ASP A 80 -7.62 -12.12 3.44
C ASP A 80 -6.92 -10.82 2.99
N ASN A 81 -7.10 -10.44 1.73
CA ASN A 81 -6.34 -9.39 1.05
C ASN A 81 -4.81 -9.50 1.31
N PRO A 82 -4.16 -10.62 0.89
CA PRO A 82 -2.76 -10.87 1.22
C PRO A 82 -1.82 -9.86 0.56
N ARG A 83 -0.85 -9.39 1.33
CA ARG A 83 0.12 -8.36 0.98
C ARG A 83 1.54 -8.94 0.97
N ASP A 84 2.44 -8.39 1.78
CA ASP A 84 3.84 -8.78 1.88
C ASP A 84 4.06 -10.20 2.45
N LEU A 85 5.25 -10.75 2.19
CA LEU A 85 5.65 -12.11 2.49
C LEU A 85 7.05 -12.16 3.12
N ALA A 86 7.21 -12.91 4.21
CA ALA A 86 8.52 -13.03 4.86
C ALA A 86 8.82 -14.41 5.42
N PHE A 87 10.10 -14.82 5.32
CA PHE A 87 10.60 -16.07 5.88
C PHE A 87 11.22 -15.85 7.26
N GLY A 88 10.57 -16.42 8.29
CA GLY A 88 11.11 -16.50 9.64
C GLY A 88 12.05 -17.69 9.87
N PRO A 89 12.63 -17.78 11.10
CA PRO A 89 13.58 -18.85 11.45
C PRO A 89 13.00 -20.25 11.20
N ALA A 90 13.86 -21.15 10.72
CA ALA A 90 13.50 -22.50 10.23
C ALA A 90 12.59 -22.53 8.99
N GLY A 91 12.61 -21.48 8.15
CA GLY A 91 11.93 -21.48 6.84
C GLY A 91 10.41 -21.39 6.92
N ARG A 92 9.88 -20.85 8.02
CA ARG A 92 8.44 -20.62 8.20
C ARG A 92 8.05 -19.37 7.41
N LEU A 93 7.13 -19.50 6.46
CA LEU A 93 6.57 -18.38 5.71
C LEU A 93 5.48 -17.68 6.54
N PHE A 94 5.50 -16.36 6.53
CA PHE A 94 4.49 -15.47 7.09
C PHE A 94 3.93 -14.57 5.99
N VAL A 95 2.65 -14.17 6.12
CA VAL A 95 1.92 -13.37 5.13
C VAL A 95 1.20 -12.24 5.86
N ALA A 96 1.44 -11.00 5.44
CA ALA A 96 0.62 -9.85 5.82
C ALA A 96 -0.76 -9.97 5.16
N GLU A 97 -1.83 -9.69 5.92
CA GLU A 97 -3.21 -9.77 5.46
C GLU A 97 -3.95 -8.50 5.84
N ALA A 98 -4.27 -7.65 4.86
CA ALA A 98 -4.92 -6.36 5.09
C ALA A 98 -6.34 -6.48 5.68
N GLY A 99 -6.92 -7.68 5.68
CA GLY A 99 -8.22 -7.98 6.29
C GLY A 99 -9.37 -7.90 5.29
N HIS A 100 -10.56 -7.52 5.78
CA HIS A 100 -11.79 -7.33 4.98
C HIS A 100 -12.71 -6.27 5.59
N GLY A 101 -12.16 -5.27 6.27
CA GLY A 101 -12.93 -4.21 6.91
C GLY A 101 -13.73 -4.71 8.12
N GLY A 102 -14.97 -4.22 8.25
CA GLY A 102 -15.90 -4.56 9.31
C GLY A 102 -17.34 -4.12 9.01
N SER A 103 -18.14 -3.86 10.04
CA SER A 103 -19.59 -3.56 9.90
C SER A 103 -19.95 -2.08 10.11
N GLU A 104 -18.98 -1.21 10.40
CA GLU A 104 -19.20 0.23 10.57
C GLU A 104 -18.57 0.96 9.37
N CYS A 105 -19.36 1.60 8.52
CA CYS A 105 -18.90 2.11 7.22
C CYS A 105 -19.07 3.62 7.08
N ILE A 106 -18.07 4.30 6.50
CA ILE A 106 -18.05 5.74 6.23
C ILE A 106 -18.47 5.98 4.77
N PRO A 107 -19.61 6.66 4.52
CA PRO A 107 -20.02 7.00 3.16
C PRO A 107 -19.07 8.01 2.51
N GLY A 108 -18.60 7.72 1.31
CA GLY A 108 -17.66 8.56 0.56
C GLY A 108 -16.21 8.46 1.04
N GLY A 109 -15.83 7.40 1.78
CA GLY A 109 -14.43 7.09 2.08
C GLY A 109 -13.65 6.54 0.88
N GLY A 110 -14.33 5.76 0.03
CA GLY A 110 -13.78 5.21 -1.22
C GLY A 110 -14.07 6.08 -2.45
N PRO A 111 -14.11 5.50 -3.65
CA PRO A 111 -14.54 6.16 -4.88
C PRO A 111 -15.90 6.89 -4.76
N PRO A 112 -16.20 7.87 -5.65
CA PRO A 112 -17.38 8.73 -5.53
C PRO A 112 -18.73 7.99 -5.56
N GLY A 113 -19.25 7.65 -4.38
CA GLY A 113 -20.51 6.93 -4.18
C GLY A 113 -20.38 5.62 -3.38
N GLU A 114 -19.17 5.21 -3.03
CA GLU A 114 -18.87 3.99 -2.30
C GLU A 114 -18.62 4.26 -0.79
N GLU A 115 -18.56 3.21 0.02
CA GLU A 115 -18.42 3.29 1.48
C GLU A 115 -17.16 2.52 1.93
N THR A 116 -16.39 3.08 2.86
CA THR A 116 -15.24 2.39 3.45
C THR A 116 -15.64 1.80 4.79
N CYS A 117 -15.63 0.47 4.90
CA CYS A 117 -16.04 -0.27 6.08
C CYS A 117 -14.84 -0.58 6.99
N VAL A 118 -14.91 -0.14 8.25
CA VAL A 118 -13.83 -0.26 9.24
C VAL A 118 -14.12 -1.43 10.19
N GLY A 119 -13.07 -2.20 10.50
CA GLY A 119 -13.10 -3.28 11.47
C GLY A 119 -11.70 -3.66 11.96
N PHE A 120 -11.59 -4.83 12.59
CA PHE A 120 -10.37 -5.31 13.25
C PHE A 120 -9.95 -6.69 12.73
N THR A 121 -9.95 -6.83 11.40
CA THR A 121 -9.81 -8.10 10.68
C THR A 121 -8.42 -8.32 10.08
N SER A 122 -7.52 -7.33 10.15
CA SER A 122 -6.14 -7.47 9.66
C SER A 122 -5.24 -8.26 10.61
N GLY A 123 -4.06 -8.64 10.13
CA GLY A 123 -3.01 -9.28 10.90
C GLY A 123 -1.98 -9.98 10.04
N VAL A 124 -1.40 -11.06 10.58
CA VAL A 124 -0.39 -11.88 9.88
C VAL A 124 -0.72 -13.36 10.08
N SER A 125 -0.72 -14.13 8.99
CA SER A 125 -0.76 -15.60 9.06
C SER A 125 0.62 -16.22 8.96
N LYS A 126 0.82 -17.34 9.66
CA LYS A 126 1.89 -18.29 9.37
C LYS A 126 1.33 -19.37 8.42
N ILE A 127 2.08 -19.69 7.38
CA ILE A 127 1.79 -20.81 6.45
C ILE A 127 2.51 -22.07 6.92
N GLU A 128 1.81 -23.21 6.89
CA GLU A 128 2.36 -24.54 7.14
C GLU A 128 2.74 -25.25 5.84
N SER A 129 3.69 -26.19 5.92
CA SER A 129 4.11 -27.02 4.78
C SER A 129 3.03 -27.97 4.23
N SER A 130 1.87 -28.05 4.90
CA SER A 130 0.67 -28.75 4.44
C SER A 130 -0.25 -27.89 3.55
N GLY A 131 0.05 -26.61 3.34
CA GLY A 131 -0.83 -25.65 2.66
C GLY A 131 -1.95 -25.08 3.54
N ALA A 132 -1.98 -25.45 4.83
CA ALA A 132 -2.81 -24.79 5.84
C ALA A 132 -2.17 -23.49 6.32
N HIS A 133 -2.96 -22.55 6.84
CA HIS A 133 -2.49 -21.33 7.48
C HIS A 133 -3.19 -21.11 8.83
N HIS A 134 -2.61 -20.26 9.67
CA HIS A 134 -3.28 -19.71 10.85
C HIS A 134 -2.73 -18.33 11.20
N ARG A 135 -3.61 -17.44 11.67
CA ARG A 135 -3.20 -16.12 12.16
C ARG A 135 -2.34 -16.24 13.41
N VAL A 136 -1.21 -15.53 13.40
CA VAL A 136 -0.29 -15.34 14.54
C VAL A 136 -0.33 -13.91 15.11
N LEU A 137 -0.96 -13.00 14.37
CA LEU A 137 -1.30 -11.64 14.77
C LEU A 137 -2.72 -11.34 14.27
N THR A 138 -3.57 -10.73 15.10
CA THR A 138 -5.00 -10.49 14.87
C THR A 138 -5.48 -9.27 15.62
N GLY A 139 -6.67 -8.77 15.27
CA GLY A 139 -7.31 -7.64 15.97
C GLY A 139 -6.66 -6.30 15.64
N LEU A 140 -6.02 -6.22 14.47
CA LEU A 140 -5.48 -5.00 13.88
C LEU A 140 -6.48 -4.43 12.89
N THR A 141 -6.39 -3.12 12.64
CA THR A 141 -7.39 -2.35 11.90
C THR A 141 -7.44 -2.81 10.45
N SER A 142 -8.64 -2.74 9.87
CA SER A 142 -8.84 -2.96 8.45
C SER A 142 -9.88 -1.96 7.95
N SER A 143 -9.57 -1.27 6.87
CA SER A 143 -10.51 -0.51 6.05
C SER A 143 -10.70 -1.28 4.74
N ALA A 144 -11.92 -1.39 4.21
CA ALA A 144 -12.19 -2.14 2.97
C ALA A 144 -13.48 -1.67 2.26
N GLU A 145 -13.70 -2.12 1.03
CA GLU A 145 -15.02 -2.05 0.38
C GLU A 145 -16.05 -2.93 1.13
N PRO A 146 -17.37 -2.71 0.99
CA PRO A 146 -18.40 -3.41 1.76
C PRO A 146 -18.53 -4.92 1.48
N ASP A 147 -17.87 -5.45 0.44
CA ASP A 147 -17.76 -6.89 0.17
C ASP A 147 -16.45 -7.51 0.70
N GLY A 148 -15.57 -6.69 1.30
CA GLY A 148 -14.27 -7.07 1.84
C GLY A 148 -13.11 -6.98 0.86
N THR A 149 -13.32 -6.50 -0.38
CA THR A 149 -12.23 -6.29 -1.35
C THR A 149 -11.45 -4.98 -1.10
N PHE A 150 -10.29 -4.86 -1.75
CA PHE A 150 -9.40 -3.68 -1.71
C PHE A 150 -9.03 -3.18 -0.30
N ALA A 151 -8.83 -4.10 0.65
CA ALA A 151 -8.58 -3.72 2.04
C ALA A 151 -7.21 -3.04 2.28
N ILE A 152 -7.11 -2.16 3.27
CA ILE A 152 -5.85 -1.64 3.83
C ILE A 152 -5.79 -2.06 5.31
N GLY A 153 -4.59 -2.41 5.79
CA GLY A 153 -4.32 -2.86 7.15
C GLY A 153 -2.83 -3.12 7.32
N VAL A 154 -2.45 -4.28 7.89
CA VAL A 154 -1.08 -4.79 7.79
C VAL A 154 -0.75 -5.09 6.33
N ASP A 155 0.06 -4.23 5.72
CA ASP A 155 0.55 -4.39 4.36
C ASP A 155 1.96 -5.02 4.33
N GLY A 156 2.89 -4.57 5.19
CA GLY A 156 4.28 -5.05 5.22
C GLY A 156 4.61 -6.00 6.38
N VAL A 157 5.49 -6.99 6.17
CA VAL A 157 5.95 -7.92 7.22
C VAL A 157 7.41 -8.34 7.07
N SER A 158 8.16 -8.35 8.17
CA SER A 158 9.60 -8.64 8.16
C SER A 158 10.04 -9.39 9.42
N LEU A 159 11.00 -10.32 9.32
CA LEU A 159 11.43 -11.17 10.44
C LEU A 159 12.94 -11.20 10.64
N LEU A 160 13.37 -11.05 11.90
CA LEU A 160 14.74 -11.26 12.31
C LEU A 160 15.04 -12.75 12.57
N GLY A 161 16.30 -13.14 12.43
CA GLY A 161 16.77 -14.52 12.66
C GLY A 161 16.57 -15.06 14.09
N ASN A 162 16.22 -14.22 15.07
CA ASN A 162 15.82 -14.61 16.43
C ASN A 162 14.32 -14.93 16.57
N GLY A 163 13.50 -14.65 15.54
CA GLY A 163 12.05 -14.84 15.55
C GLY A 163 11.24 -13.64 16.05
N ASP A 164 11.87 -12.49 16.30
CA ASP A 164 11.15 -11.22 16.35
C ASP A 164 10.55 -10.94 14.96
N MET A 165 9.28 -10.54 14.92
CA MET A 165 8.58 -10.14 13.70
C MET A 165 8.13 -8.68 13.82
N PHE A 166 8.33 -7.93 12.75
CA PHE A 166 7.81 -6.59 12.57
C PHE A 166 6.74 -6.62 11.48
N ALA A 167 5.69 -5.86 11.69
CA ALA A 167 4.58 -5.67 10.76
C ALA A 167 4.25 -4.17 10.73
N VAL A 168 3.89 -3.63 9.58
CA VAL A 168 3.50 -2.22 9.47
C VAL A 168 2.03 -2.11 9.05
N GLU A 169 1.27 -1.35 9.82
CA GLU A 169 -0.11 -0.98 9.48
C GLU A 169 -0.11 0.27 8.59
N GLY A 170 -0.90 0.22 7.52
CA GLY A 170 -1.13 1.35 6.62
C GLY A 170 -1.95 2.49 7.22
N GLU A 171 -2.23 3.46 6.35
CA GLU A 171 -2.86 4.76 6.64
C GLU A 171 -2.13 5.55 7.76
N SER A 172 -2.81 6.56 8.30
CA SER A 172 -2.44 7.33 9.49
C SER A 172 -3.68 7.55 10.35
N SER A 173 -3.55 8.03 11.59
CA SER A 173 -4.72 8.32 12.43
C SER A 173 -5.66 9.39 11.83
N HIS A 174 -5.14 10.16 10.87
CA HIS A 174 -5.87 11.17 10.10
C HIS A 174 -6.86 10.58 9.08
N ALA A 175 -6.70 9.32 8.65
CA ALA A 175 -7.67 8.62 7.80
C ALA A 175 -9.02 8.37 8.51
N VAL A 176 -9.03 8.42 9.85
CA VAL A 176 -10.25 8.47 10.67
C VAL A 176 -10.43 9.90 11.23
N PRO A 177 -10.93 10.87 10.44
CA PRO A 177 -11.12 12.25 10.87
C PRO A 177 -12.21 12.37 11.96
N PRO A 178 -12.32 13.50 12.69
CA PRO A 178 -13.36 13.70 13.70
C PRO A 178 -14.79 13.44 13.19
N GLU A 179 -15.03 13.76 11.92
CA GLU A 179 -16.28 13.54 11.20
C GLU A 179 -16.70 12.07 11.12
N ALA A 180 -15.75 11.12 11.20
CA ALA A 180 -16.02 9.69 11.16
C ALA A 180 -16.86 9.20 12.36
N SER A 181 -16.85 9.92 13.49
CA SER A 181 -17.66 9.60 14.67
C SER A 181 -19.17 9.78 14.49
N LYS A 182 -19.62 10.13 13.27
CA LYS A 182 -21.03 10.10 12.83
C LYS A 182 -21.46 8.71 12.34
N PHE A 183 -20.50 7.86 12.01
CA PHE A 183 -20.68 6.58 11.33
C PHE A 183 -20.02 5.42 12.09
N LEU A 184 -18.87 5.68 12.71
CA LEU A 184 -18.13 4.75 13.56
C LEU A 184 -18.41 4.97 15.04
N SER A 185 -18.50 3.89 15.80
CA SER A 185 -18.54 3.92 17.26
C SER A 185 -17.23 4.48 17.85
N ALA A 186 -17.32 5.04 19.07
CA ALA A 186 -16.16 5.62 19.76
C ALA A 186 -15.05 4.57 20.01
N ASP A 187 -15.42 3.33 20.32
CA ASP A 187 -14.48 2.21 20.52
C ASP A 187 -13.73 1.88 19.22
N THR A 188 -14.39 1.91 18.07
CA THR A 188 -13.75 1.74 16.75
C THR A 188 -12.84 2.93 16.41
N VAL A 189 -13.28 4.18 16.63
CA VAL A 189 -12.46 5.38 16.38
C VAL A 189 -11.19 5.40 17.25
N ASP A 190 -11.31 5.13 18.55
CA ASP A 190 -10.18 5.15 19.48
C ASP A 190 -9.17 4.02 19.20
N LYS A 191 -9.66 2.83 18.80
CA LYS A 191 -8.79 1.70 18.42
C LYS A 191 -8.10 1.91 17.08
N ALA A 192 -8.84 2.33 16.06
CA ALA A 192 -8.27 2.54 14.72
C ALA A 192 -7.13 3.56 14.76
N ARG A 193 -7.36 4.73 15.38
CA ARG A 193 -6.32 5.76 15.55
C ARG A 193 -5.09 5.28 16.36
N ALA A 194 -5.25 4.27 17.21
CA ALA A 194 -4.16 3.66 17.97
C ALA A 194 -3.41 2.54 17.22
N GLN A 195 -3.85 2.17 16.02
CA GLN A 195 -3.32 1.04 15.21
C GLN A 195 -2.88 1.44 13.80
N LEU A 196 -3.58 2.38 13.15
CA LEU A 196 -3.19 2.93 11.85
C LEU A 196 -1.81 3.60 11.90
N GLY A 197 -1.03 3.42 10.83
CA GLY A 197 0.32 3.94 10.67
C GLY A 197 1.38 3.36 11.62
N ARG A 198 1.05 2.35 12.44
CA ARG A 198 1.96 1.87 13.50
C ARG A 198 2.92 0.82 12.95
N LEU A 199 4.22 1.01 13.22
CA LEU A 199 5.15 -0.10 13.16
C LEU A 199 4.93 -0.96 14.42
N ILE A 200 4.50 -2.19 14.22
CA ILE A 200 4.20 -3.18 15.25
C ILE A 200 5.37 -4.16 15.35
N LYS A 201 5.78 -4.50 16.58
CA LYS A 201 6.66 -5.64 16.86
C LYS A 201 5.89 -6.70 17.63
N THR A 202 5.97 -7.94 17.16
CA THR A 202 5.52 -9.13 17.88
C THR A 202 6.67 -10.13 18.09
N ASN A 203 6.47 -11.05 19.02
CA ASN A 203 7.46 -12.06 19.41
C ASN A 203 6.92 -13.49 19.23
N PRO A 204 7.76 -14.55 19.33
CA PRO A 204 7.33 -15.93 19.18
C PRO A 204 6.28 -16.44 20.21
N SER A 205 5.89 -15.62 21.19
CA SER A 205 4.82 -15.91 22.15
C SER A 205 3.49 -15.24 21.80
N GLY A 206 3.40 -14.54 20.66
CA GLY A 206 2.18 -13.85 20.19
C GLY A 206 1.92 -12.49 20.85
N ASN A 207 2.79 -12.02 21.75
CA ASN A 207 2.66 -10.71 22.37
C ASN A 207 3.19 -9.62 21.43
N TRP A 208 2.31 -8.73 20.99
CA TRP A 208 2.64 -7.59 20.13
C TRP A 208 2.60 -6.24 20.88
N ARG A 209 3.25 -5.23 20.31
CA ARG A 209 3.12 -3.82 20.68
C ARG A 209 3.50 -2.91 19.51
N ALA A 210 2.95 -1.70 19.46
CA ALA A 210 3.55 -0.64 18.65
C ALA A 210 4.98 -0.32 19.15
N VAL A 211 5.86 0.04 18.22
CA VAL A 211 7.24 0.47 18.50
C VAL A 211 7.58 1.83 17.91
N ALA A 212 6.85 2.26 16.88
CA ALA A 212 6.92 3.59 16.29
C ALA A 212 5.57 3.95 15.64
N ASP A 213 5.45 5.21 15.27
CA ASP A 213 4.27 5.85 14.71
C ASP A 213 4.63 6.47 13.36
N VAL A 214 4.61 5.66 12.30
CA VAL A 214 5.14 6.03 10.99
C VAL A 214 4.11 6.90 10.27
N GLY A 215 2.85 6.47 10.21
CA GLY A 215 1.80 7.19 9.48
C GLY A 215 1.55 8.62 10.00
N ASP A 216 1.47 8.85 11.31
CA ASP A 216 1.32 10.21 11.83
C ASP A 216 2.61 11.05 11.70
N PHE A 217 3.79 10.41 11.65
CA PHE A 217 5.07 11.08 11.41
C PHE A 217 5.20 11.54 9.96
N ASP A 218 4.96 10.65 9.00
CA ASP A 218 5.02 10.97 7.56
C ASP A 218 3.89 11.92 7.15
N PHE A 219 2.71 11.85 7.80
CA PHE A 219 1.64 12.83 7.60
C PHE A 219 2.04 14.23 8.09
N GLN A 220 2.77 14.33 9.22
CA GLN A 220 3.37 15.60 9.63
C GLN A 220 4.48 16.04 8.67
N TRP A 221 5.33 15.11 8.21
CA TRP A 221 6.42 15.42 7.29
C TRP A 221 5.90 15.97 5.96
N THR A 222 4.83 15.40 5.40
CA THR A 222 4.19 15.90 4.17
C THR A 222 3.46 17.23 4.38
N GLU A 223 2.84 17.48 5.55
CA GLU A 223 2.31 18.80 5.92
C GLU A 223 3.43 19.87 5.94
N GLU A 224 4.62 19.51 6.40
CA GLU A 224 5.79 20.40 6.45
C GLU A 224 6.52 20.59 5.11
N HIS A 225 6.34 19.67 4.14
CA HIS A 225 7.02 19.68 2.82
C HIS A 225 6.04 19.73 1.63
N LYS A 226 4.91 20.42 1.78
CA LYS A 226 3.85 20.55 0.76
C LYS A 226 4.31 21.03 -0.61
N GLU A 227 5.42 21.75 -0.71
CA GLU A 227 5.98 22.19 -1.99
C GLU A 227 6.49 21.04 -2.88
N LEU A 228 6.70 19.83 -2.33
CA LEU A 228 7.11 18.65 -3.08
C LEU A 228 5.94 18.07 -3.91
N VAL A 229 4.75 17.93 -3.31
CA VAL A 229 3.54 17.40 -3.98
C VAL A 229 2.29 18.22 -3.61
N PRO A 230 2.14 19.46 -4.14
CA PRO A 230 1.19 20.45 -3.60
C PRO A 230 -0.30 20.12 -3.69
N GLU A 231 -0.69 19.20 -4.57
CA GLU A 231 -2.10 18.82 -4.81
C GLU A 231 -2.50 17.54 -4.05
N GLN A 232 -1.55 16.86 -3.37
CA GLN A 232 -1.80 15.66 -2.56
C GLN A 232 -1.51 15.87 -1.07
N PHE A 233 -0.38 16.52 -0.73
CA PHE A 233 0.08 16.59 0.66
C PHE A 233 -0.82 17.48 1.56
N PRO A 234 -1.10 17.08 2.81
CA PRO A 234 -0.50 15.96 3.53
C PRO A 234 -1.18 14.62 3.24
N ASP A 235 -0.38 13.56 3.17
CA ASP A 235 -0.85 12.17 3.12
C ASP A 235 0.21 11.23 3.72
N ALA A 236 -0.21 10.01 4.12
CA ALA A 236 0.67 8.95 4.64
C ALA A 236 -0.02 7.58 4.58
N ASN A 237 0.71 6.57 4.11
CA ASN A 237 0.31 5.17 4.07
C ASN A 237 1.53 4.22 4.15
N PRO A 238 1.97 3.82 5.36
CA PRO A 238 3.13 2.95 5.57
C PRO A 238 2.88 1.52 5.04
N TYR A 239 3.63 1.12 4.00
CA TYR A 239 3.27 0.00 3.14
C TYR A 239 4.18 -1.23 3.27
N ASN A 240 5.50 -1.03 3.32
CA ASN A 240 6.47 -2.13 3.35
C ASN A 240 7.52 -1.92 4.45
N VAL A 241 8.04 -3.01 5.02
CA VAL A 241 9.06 -2.95 6.08
C VAL A 241 10.17 -3.99 5.89
N LEU A 242 11.41 -3.54 5.99
CA LEU A 242 12.62 -4.37 6.04
C LEU A 242 13.27 -4.24 7.42
N THR A 243 13.33 -5.35 8.18
CA THR A 243 13.89 -5.35 9.54
C THR A 243 15.36 -5.78 9.57
N GLU A 244 16.18 -5.02 10.29
CA GLU A 244 17.59 -5.31 10.56
C GLU A 244 17.88 -5.26 12.08
N PRO A 245 19.01 -5.84 12.56
CA PRO A 245 19.36 -5.82 13.98
C PRO A 245 19.50 -4.40 14.58
N GLY A 246 18.40 -3.89 15.15
CA GLY A 246 18.33 -2.60 15.85
C GLY A 246 17.71 -1.44 15.04
N THR A 247 17.35 -1.67 13.77
CA THR A 247 16.79 -0.68 12.85
C THR A 247 15.73 -1.35 11.97
N ASN A 248 14.61 -0.68 11.71
CA ASN A 248 13.69 -1.05 10.64
C ASN A 248 13.70 0.05 9.59
N TRP A 249 13.55 -0.36 8.34
CA TRP A 249 13.41 0.52 7.20
C TRP A 249 11.98 0.39 6.70
N VAL A 250 11.25 1.50 6.65
CA VAL A 250 9.83 1.50 6.28
C VAL A 250 9.65 2.34 5.02
N ILE A 251 8.85 1.85 4.09
CA ILE A 251 8.40 2.59 2.92
C ILE A 251 7.01 3.12 3.23
N ASP A 252 6.80 4.43 3.08
CA ASP A 252 5.47 5.04 3.08
C ASP A 252 5.10 5.45 1.65
N ALA A 253 3.98 4.89 1.18
CA ALA A 253 3.56 4.91 -0.21
C ALA A 253 2.80 6.17 -0.62
N ALA A 254 2.40 7.04 0.32
CA ALA A 254 1.65 8.27 0.03
C ALA A 254 2.46 9.55 0.31
N SER A 255 3.46 9.48 1.20
CA SER A 255 4.47 10.52 1.41
C SER A 255 5.69 10.38 0.48
N ASN A 256 5.81 9.24 -0.20
CA ASN A 256 6.94 8.86 -1.05
C ASN A 256 8.29 8.82 -0.30
N THR A 257 8.31 8.30 0.92
CA THR A 257 9.53 8.22 1.76
C THR A 257 10.09 6.80 1.84
N LEU A 258 11.41 6.72 2.09
CA LEU A 258 12.05 5.58 2.75
C LEU A 258 12.60 6.08 4.08
N ASP A 259 12.23 5.40 5.15
CA ASP A 259 12.33 5.91 6.51
C ASP A 259 13.16 5.02 7.44
N GLN A 260 13.91 5.63 8.37
CA GLN A 260 14.72 4.91 9.35
C GLN A 260 14.10 4.91 10.75
N VAL A 261 13.40 3.83 11.08
CA VAL A 261 12.86 3.60 12.43
C VAL A 261 13.88 2.88 13.31
N ARG A 262 14.49 3.61 14.24
CA ARG A 262 15.50 3.06 15.17
C ARG A 262 14.86 2.36 16.36
N SER A 263 15.61 1.47 17.02
CA SER A 263 15.15 0.67 18.18
C SER A 263 14.63 1.46 19.41
N ASN A 264 14.85 2.77 19.48
CA ASN A 264 14.29 3.67 20.49
C ASN A 264 12.94 4.32 20.07
N GLY A 265 12.43 4.02 18.88
CA GLY A 265 11.23 4.62 18.29
C GLY A 265 11.47 5.95 17.56
N SER A 266 12.72 6.43 17.41
CA SER A 266 12.99 7.60 16.58
C SER A 266 12.90 7.25 15.10
N ILE A 267 12.11 8.00 14.37
CA ILE A 267 11.85 7.89 12.92
C ILE A 267 12.71 8.94 12.18
N GLY A 268 12.74 8.95 10.86
CA GLY A 268 13.44 9.96 10.06
C GLY A 268 13.72 9.52 8.63
N VAL A 269 13.11 10.26 7.69
CA VAL A 269 13.28 10.15 6.23
C VAL A 269 14.75 10.09 5.84
N VAL A 270 15.15 9.03 5.14
CA VAL A 270 16.49 8.88 4.55
C VAL A 270 16.50 9.04 3.03
N ALA A 271 15.34 8.94 2.38
CA ALA A 271 15.13 9.30 0.98
C ALA A 271 13.67 9.71 0.73
N PHE A 272 13.48 10.60 -0.24
CA PHE A 272 12.20 10.95 -0.84
C PHE A 272 12.26 10.61 -2.34
N PHE A 273 11.18 10.04 -2.88
CA PHE A 273 11.09 9.63 -4.28
C PHE A 273 10.21 10.62 -5.07
N PRO A 274 10.78 11.36 -6.04
CA PRO A 274 10.03 12.41 -6.74
C PRO A 274 9.07 11.82 -7.77
N ASN A 275 7.84 12.34 -7.79
CA ASN A 275 6.78 11.90 -8.70
C ASN A 275 7.23 11.83 -10.17
N PRO A 276 6.92 10.75 -10.91
CA PRO A 276 7.06 10.71 -12.36
C PRO A 276 6.17 11.77 -13.03
N PRO A 277 6.40 12.11 -14.32
CA PRO A 277 5.91 13.37 -14.92
C PRO A 277 4.39 13.58 -15.07
N VAL A 278 3.55 12.66 -14.58
CA VAL A 278 2.08 12.70 -14.72
C VAL A 278 1.35 12.63 -13.38
N SER A 279 1.84 11.79 -12.46
CA SER A 279 1.13 11.39 -11.24
C SER A 279 2.11 10.82 -10.23
N ASP A 280 1.60 10.34 -9.10
CA ASP A 280 2.36 10.00 -7.90
C ASP A 280 3.49 8.96 -8.09
N ALA A 281 4.50 8.95 -7.21
CA ALA A 281 5.60 7.97 -7.24
C ALA A 281 5.17 6.63 -6.64
N VAL A 282 4.59 6.65 -5.43
CA VAL A 282 4.07 5.47 -4.73
C VAL A 282 5.10 4.34 -4.61
N PRO A 283 6.17 4.49 -3.80
CA PRO A 283 7.07 3.40 -3.48
C PRO A 283 6.32 2.30 -2.71
N THR A 284 6.55 1.02 -3.05
CA THR A 284 5.80 -0.13 -2.53
C THR A 284 6.67 -1.26 -1.98
N CYS A 285 7.99 -1.18 -2.15
CA CYS A 285 8.91 -2.24 -1.73
C CYS A 285 10.26 -1.67 -1.34
N VAL A 286 10.92 -2.28 -0.34
CA VAL A 286 12.36 -2.11 -0.12
C VAL A 286 13.04 -3.45 0.17
N ASP A 287 14.10 -3.76 -0.58
CA ASP A 287 15.02 -4.85 -0.25
C ASP A 287 16.49 -4.38 -0.27
N ARG A 288 17.38 -5.10 0.41
CA ARG A 288 18.81 -4.78 0.51
C ARG A 288 19.64 -5.63 -0.43
N GLY A 289 20.27 -4.99 -1.42
CA GLY A 289 21.10 -5.66 -2.40
C GLY A 289 22.45 -6.14 -1.86
N PRO A 290 23.14 -7.01 -2.62
CA PRO A 290 24.43 -7.60 -2.22
C PRO A 290 25.58 -6.58 -2.15
N ASP A 291 25.39 -5.35 -2.64
CA ASP A 291 26.31 -4.22 -2.47
C ASP A 291 26.05 -3.41 -1.19
N GLY A 292 25.00 -3.75 -0.43
CA GLY A 292 24.59 -3.07 0.79
C GLY A 292 23.69 -1.83 0.58
N ALA A 293 23.32 -1.48 -0.65
CA ALA A 293 22.33 -0.44 -0.93
C ALA A 293 20.90 -0.97 -0.79
N PHE A 294 19.94 -0.06 -0.62
CA PHE A 294 18.52 -0.38 -0.73
C PHE A 294 18.04 -0.24 -2.17
N TYR A 295 17.12 -1.11 -2.55
CA TYR A 295 16.48 -1.15 -3.85
C TYR A 295 14.97 -0.99 -3.64
N VAL A 296 14.41 0.08 -4.20
CA VAL A 296 13.03 0.51 -3.97
C VAL A 296 12.31 0.60 -5.29
N SER A 297 11.12 0.01 -5.39
CA SER A 297 10.29 0.03 -6.60
C SER A 297 8.94 0.69 -6.35
N GLU A 298 8.30 1.12 -7.44
CA GLU A 298 7.13 1.98 -7.43
C GLU A 298 5.90 1.36 -8.10
N LEU A 299 4.72 1.60 -7.53
CA LEU A 299 3.44 1.41 -8.23
C LEU A 299 3.27 2.48 -9.32
N THR A 300 3.62 3.72 -9.00
CA THR A 300 3.26 4.94 -9.73
C THR A 300 1.75 5.19 -9.81
N GLY A 301 1.35 6.44 -9.58
CA GLY A 301 -0.05 6.85 -9.48
C GLY A 301 -0.83 6.77 -10.80
N THR A 302 -2.16 6.78 -10.67
CA THR A 302 -3.10 6.79 -11.80
C THR A 302 -2.75 7.88 -12.82
N GLY A 303 -2.64 7.48 -14.10
CA GLY A 303 -2.30 8.35 -15.23
C GLY A 303 -0.91 8.09 -15.82
N ASN A 304 0.00 7.45 -15.07
CA ASN A 304 1.28 6.99 -15.59
C ASN A 304 1.10 5.89 -16.66
N ALA A 305 2.03 5.86 -17.63
CA ALA A 305 2.02 4.89 -18.73
C ALA A 305 2.68 3.56 -18.33
N ALA A 306 2.41 2.49 -19.09
CA ALA A 306 3.18 1.25 -18.95
C ALA A 306 4.67 1.50 -19.23
N GLY A 307 5.54 0.96 -18.38
CA GLY A 307 6.98 1.19 -18.39
C GLY A 307 7.45 2.44 -17.62
N ALA A 308 6.56 3.20 -16.96
CA ALA A 308 6.91 4.42 -16.24
C ALA A 308 7.52 4.19 -14.84
N ALA A 309 7.30 3.03 -14.22
CA ALA A 309 7.85 2.74 -12.90
C ALA A 309 9.35 2.40 -12.98
N VAL A 310 10.10 2.79 -11.96
CA VAL A 310 11.54 2.54 -11.85
C VAL A 310 11.89 1.69 -10.64
N VAL A 311 13.15 1.24 -10.60
CA VAL A 311 13.81 0.80 -9.37
C VAL A 311 14.85 1.85 -9.00
N TRP A 312 14.66 2.51 -7.87
CA TRP A 312 15.66 3.36 -7.24
C TRP A 312 16.69 2.52 -6.51
N ARG A 313 17.96 2.92 -6.60
CA ARG A 313 19.00 2.49 -5.66
C ARG A 313 19.30 3.62 -4.69
N VAL A 314 19.24 3.33 -3.39
CA VAL A 314 19.44 4.28 -2.30
C VAL A 314 20.62 3.83 -1.43
N VAL A 315 21.61 4.71 -1.30
CA VAL A 315 22.70 4.56 -0.30
C VAL A 315 22.44 5.59 0.79
N PRO A 316 22.24 5.19 2.06
CA PRO A 316 21.95 6.15 3.14
C PRO A 316 22.96 7.30 3.22
N GLY A 317 22.46 8.53 3.20
CA GLY A 317 23.29 9.75 3.11
C GLY A 317 23.65 10.19 1.68
N GLN A 318 23.09 9.55 0.65
CA GLN A 318 23.16 9.97 -0.75
C GLN A 318 21.73 10.08 -1.31
N ALA A 319 21.54 10.92 -2.34
CA ALA A 319 20.25 10.98 -3.03
C ALA A 319 19.95 9.66 -3.77
N PRO A 320 18.67 9.25 -3.90
CA PRO A 320 18.27 8.14 -4.77
C PRO A 320 18.77 8.32 -6.20
N THR A 321 19.13 7.20 -6.84
CA THR A 321 19.49 7.17 -8.27
C THR A 321 18.69 6.08 -8.97
N GLU A 322 18.11 6.37 -10.15
CA GLU A 322 17.51 5.35 -11.00
C GLU A 322 18.54 4.23 -11.28
N TRP A 323 18.15 2.99 -11.00
CA TRP A 323 19.00 1.81 -11.22
C TRP A 323 18.52 0.95 -12.38
N ALA A 324 17.21 0.87 -12.58
CA ALA A 324 16.55 0.19 -13.70
C ALA A 324 15.15 0.80 -13.93
N SER A 325 14.58 0.62 -15.12
CA SER A 325 13.29 1.21 -15.52
C SER A 325 12.57 0.37 -16.57
N GLY A 326 11.40 0.83 -17.04
CA GLY A 326 10.56 0.03 -17.95
C GLY A 326 9.66 -0.96 -17.22
N LEU A 327 9.33 -0.70 -15.94
CA LEU A 327 8.38 -1.47 -15.13
C LEU A 327 7.02 -0.78 -15.08
N THR A 328 6.00 -1.50 -14.61
CA THR A 328 4.63 -0.98 -14.47
C THR A 328 3.97 -1.49 -13.19
N SER A 329 3.34 -0.58 -12.42
CA SER A 329 2.51 -0.94 -11.27
C SER A 329 3.18 -1.93 -10.30
N VAL A 330 4.43 -1.67 -9.87
CA VAL A 330 5.15 -2.61 -9.00
C VAL A 330 4.56 -2.57 -7.58
N THR A 331 4.34 -3.74 -6.99
CA THR A 331 3.74 -3.92 -5.64
C THR A 331 4.60 -4.74 -4.68
N GLY A 332 5.64 -5.40 -5.19
CA GLY A 332 6.60 -6.18 -4.41
C GLY A 332 7.88 -6.42 -5.20
N CYS A 333 8.99 -6.64 -4.53
CA CYS A 333 10.30 -6.76 -5.15
C CYS A 333 11.31 -7.46 -4.22
N GLY A 334 12.47 -7.82 -4.76
CA GLY A 334 13.61 -8.25 -3.94
C GLY A 334 14.60 -9.15 -4.67
N PHE A 335 15.65 -9.56 -3.96
CA PHE A 335 16.70 -10.42 -4.48
C PHE A 335 16.38 -11.90 -4.29
N GLY A 336 16.47 -12.66 -5.39
CA GLY A 336 16.38 -14.11 -5.36
C GLY A 336 17.60 -14.75 -4.68
N THR A 337 17.48 -16.04 -4.32
CA THR A 337 18.61 -16.81 -3.76
C THR A 337 19.76 -17.05 -4.75
N ASP A 338 19.61 -16.62 -6.00
CA ASP A 338 20.62 -16.57 -7.07
C ASP A 338 21.28 -15.18 -7.22
N GLY A 339 20.87 -14.20 -6.41
CA GLY A 339 21.37 -12.82 -6.44
C GLY A 339 20.80 -11.96 -7.58
N GLN A 340 19.77 -12.40 -8.29
CA GLN A 340 19.06 -11.58 -9.27
C GLN A 340 17.97 -10.75 -8.59
N PHE A 341 17.72 -9.53 -9.07
CA PHE A 341 16.57 -8.73 -8.61
C PHE A 341 15.31 -9.13 -9.37
N TYR A 342 14.20 -9.20 -8.65
CA TYR A 342 12.87 -9.48 -9.17
C TYR A 342 11.89 -8.39 -8.75
N ALA A 343 10.88 -8.16 -9.58
CA ALA A 343 9.77 -7.26 -9.32
C ALA A 343 8.44 -7.98 -9.62
N VAL A 344 7.40 -7.59 -8.87
CA VAL A 344 6.03 -8.05 -9.01
C VAL A 344 5.21 -6.90 -9.55
N GLU A 345 4.79 -7.00 -10.80
CA GLU A 345 3.94 -6.01 -11.47
C GLU A 345 2.48 -6.38 -11.22
N PHE A 346 1.77 -5.58 -10.41
CA PHE A 346 0.31 -5.71 -10.17
C PHE A 346 -0.47 -5.72 -11.49
N SER A 347 0.00 -4.91 -12.45
CA SER A 347 -0.38 -5.00 -13.85
C SER A 347 0.75 -4.53 -14.77
N THR A 348 0.97 -5.27 -15.85
CA THR A 348 1.82 -4.89 -17.00
C THR A 348 1.22 -3.78 -17.88
N LYS A 349 0.19 -3.10 -17.37
CA LYS A 349 -0.61 -2.04 -18.00
C LYS A 349 -0.73 -0.82 -17.08
N PRO A 350 -1.15 0.36 -17.60
CA PRO A 350 -1.50 1.50 -16.75
C PRO A 350 -2.51 1.09 -15.66
N LEU A 351 -2.41 1.69 -14.48
CA LEU A 351 -3.11 1.22 -13.27
C LEU A 351 -4.65 1.10 -13.42
N LEU A 352 -5.30 1.99 -14.18
CA LEU A 352 -6.74 1.94 -14.47
C LEU A 352 -7.15 0.81 -15.45
N GLU A 353 -6.20 0.16 -16.11
CA GLU A 353 -6.42 -1.06 -16.89
C GLU A 353 -6.04 -2.34 -16.15
N ALA A 354 -5.66 -2.24 -14.87
CA ALA A 354 -5.34 -3.39 -14.04
C ALA A 354 -6.56 -4.32 -13.92
N ALA A 355 -6.34 -5.59 -14.21
CA ALA A 355 -7.38 -6.61 -14.25
C ALA A 355 -6.80 -8.01 -13.96
N PRO A 356 -7.64 -9.01 -13.64
CA PRO A 356 -7.19 -10.39 -13.55
C PRO A 356 -6.48 -10.85 -14.83
N GLY A 357 -5.38 -11.57 -14.70
CA GLY A 357 -4.54 -12.01 -15.82
C GLY A 357 -3.69 -10.92 -16.47
N THR A 358 -3.46 -9.77 -15.82
CA THR A 358 -2.60 -8.69 -16.35
C THR A 358 -1.30 -8.47 -15.56
N GLY A 359 -1.17 -9.06 -14.38
CA GLY A 359 0.04 -8.96 -13.55
C GLY A 359 1.14 -9.93 -13.98
N ALA A 360 2.36 -9.69 -13.48
CA ALA A 360 3.54 -10.49 -13.80
C ALA A 360 4.56 -10.54 -12.64
N VAL A 361 5.43 -11.54 -12.70
CA VAL A 361 6.71 -11.55 -11.98
C VAL A 361 7.82 -11.46 -13.02
N VAL A 362 8.70 -10.48 -12.87
CA VAL A 362 9.79 -10.20 -13.80
C VAL A 362 11.14 -10.22 -13.10
N ARG A 363 12.18 -10.64 -13.80
CA ARG A 363 13.58 -10.43 -13.40
C ARG A 363 14.07 -9.12 -14.01
N VAL A 364 14.71 -8.28 -13.21
CA VAL A 364 15.26 -6.99 -13.66
C VAL A 364 16.79 -7.07 -13.68
N PRO A 365 17.44 -7.16 -14.86
CA PRO A 365 18.90 -7.08 -14.95
C PRO A 365 19.39 -5.68 -14.52
N PRO A 366 20.59 -5.56 -13.93
CA PRO A 366 21.15 -4.26 -13.54
C PRO A 366 21.22 -3.29 -14.72
N HIS A 367 20.71 -2.07 -14.54
CA HIS A 367 20.68 -1.03 -15.58
C HIS A 367 19.90 -1.40 -16.84
N SER A 368 18.93 -2.32 -16.72
CA SER A 368 18.00 -2.63 -17.80
C SER A 368 16.85 -1.62 -17.85
N THR A 369 16.45 -1.26 -19.08
CA THR A 369 15.18 -0.60 -19.42
C THR A 369 14.17 -1.61 -19.98
N SER A 370 14.35 -2.90 -19.64
CA SER A 370 13.65 -4.05 -20.22
C SER A 370 13.66 -5.22 -19.23
N PRO A 371 12.68 -5.31 -18.32
CA PRO A 371 12.50 -6.48 -17.46
C PRO A 371 12.22 -7.75 -18.28
N THR A 372 12.56 -8.92 -17.73
CA THR A 372 12.33 -10.22 -18.38
C THR A 372 11.22 -10.98 -17.63
N PRO A 373 10.09 -11.33 -18.26
CA PRO A 373 9.05 -12.13 -17.62
C PRO A 373 9.54 -13.50 -17.14
N VAL A 374 9.10 -13.87 -15.93
CA VAL A 374 9.30 -15.19 -15.30
C VAL A 374 7.96 -15.90 -15.19
N VAL A 375 6.92 -15.16 -14.81
CA VAL A 375 5.50 -15.57 -14.86
C VAL A 375 4.67 -14.38 -15.34
N GLU A 376 3.76 -14.63 -16.26
CA GLU A 376 2.77 -13.72 -16.84
C GLU A 376 1.36 -14.21 -16.46
N GLU A 377 0.33 -13.41 -16.74
CA GLU A 377 -1.08 -13.77 -16.53
C GLU A 377 -1.46 -14.00 -15.04
N LEU A 378 -0.84 -13.23 -14.13
CA LEU A 378 -1.23 -13.16 -12.72
C LEU A 378 -2.40 -12.19 -12.49
N SER A 379 -3.09 -12.34 -11.36
CA SER A 379 -4.33 -11.63 -11.04
C SER A 379 -4.16 -10.83 -9.76
N PHE A 380 -3.79 -9.56 -9.90
CA PHE A 380 -3.47 -8.67 -8.78
C PHE A 380 -2.39 -9.23 -7.85
N PRO A 381 -1.18 -9.55 -8.36
CA PRO A 381 -0.06 -10.00 -7.53
C PRO A 381 0.53 -8.84 -6.71
N ASN A 382 1.17 -9.16 -5.58
CA ASN A 382 1.62 -8.17 -4.61
C ASN A 382 2.99 -8.50 -3.99
N GLY A 383 3.04 -8.87 -2.71
CA GLY A 383 4.26 -9.12 -1.95
C GLY A 383 5.18 -10.19 -2.54
N PHE A 384 6.46 -10.11 -2.16
CA PHE A 384 7.53 -10.96 -2.69
C PHE A 384 8.39 -11.54 -1.58
N ALA A 385 8.73 -12.83 -1.68
CA ALA A 385 9.80 -13.43 -0.89
C ALA A 385 10.57 -14.47 -1.71
N ALA A 386 11.84 -14.71 -1.37
CA ALA A 386 12.66 -15.75 -1.99
C ALA A 386 13.23 -16.74 -0.94
N ALA A 387 13.12 -18.03 -1.21
CA ALA A 387 13.74 -19.08 -0.39
C ALA A 387 13.99 -20.36 -1.18
N GLY A 388 15.15 -21.00 -0.95
CA GLY A 388 15.43 -22.36 -1.43
C GLY A 388 15.34 -22.55 -2.96
N GLY A 389 15.74 -21.54 -3.75
CA GLY A 389 15.64 -21.59 -5.22
C GLY A 389 14.22 -21.36 -5.76
N ALA A 390 13.30 -20.82 -4.94
CA ALA A 390 11.96 -20.45 -5.36
C ALA A 390 11.60 -19.03 -4.93
N LEU A 391 10.77 -18.38 -5.73
CA LEU A 391 10.08 -17.13 -5.42
C LEU A 391 8.70 -17.47 -4.85
N TYR A 392 8.19 -16.60 -4.00
CA TYR A 392 6.89 -16.71 -3.35
C TYR A 392 6.20 -15.36 -3.53
N VAL A 393 4.99 -15.36 -4.09
CA VAL A 393 4.27 -14.13 -4.44
C VAL A 393 2.82 -14.27 -4.03
N SER A 394 2.27 -13.26 -3.36
CA SER A 394 0.85 -13.20 -3.05
C SER A 394 0.07 -12.80 -4.30
N ASN A 395 -1.06 -13.47 -4.55
CA ASN A 395 -1.89 -13.29 -5.73
C ASN A 395 -3.36 -13.22 -5.29
N TRP A 396 -4.21 -12.59 -6.11
CA TRP A 396 -5.54 -12.11 -5.69
C TRP A 396 -5.46 -11.24 -4.43
N SER A 397 -4.47 -10.35 -4.38
CA SER A 397 -4.17 -9.50 -3.20
C SER A 397 -5.31 -8.56 -2.78
N ILE A 398 -6.26 -8.27 -3.68
CA ILE A 398 -7.44 -7.44 -3.41
C ILE A 398 -8.68 -8.25 -3.00
N ALA A 399 -8.56 -9.56 -2.81
CA ALA A 399 -9.70 -10.45 -2.54
C ALA A 399 -9.72 -10.94 -1.08
N PRO A 400 -10.88 -10.88 -0.39
CA PRO A 400 -11.02 -11.39 0.97
C PRO A 400 -11.00 -12.93 1.02
N ALA A 401 -10.84 -13.47 2.22
CA ALA A 401 -10.82 -14.92 2.46
C ALA A 401 -12.16 -15.62 2.13
N SER A 402 -13.27 -14.85 2.00
CA SER A 402 -14.63 -15.37 1.79
C SER A 402 -15.41 -14.61 0.70
N ASN A 403 -14.91 -14.63 -0.54
CA ASN A 403 -15.45 -13.88 -1.67
C ASN A 403 -16.65 -14.55 -2.39
N GLY A 404 -17.68 -15.02 -1.68
CA GLY A 404 -18.95 -15.48 -2.29
C GLY A 404 -18.88 -16.66 -3.30
N GLY A 405 -17.76 -17.38 -3.37
CA GLY A 405 -17.49 -18.40 -4.42
C GLY A 405 -16.76 -17.87 -5.66
N GLY A 406 -16.32 -16.61 -5.64
CA GLY A 406 -15.25 -16.06 -6.47
C GLY A 406 -13.84 -16.40 -5.94
N PRO A 407 -12.79 -15.77 -6.49
CA PRO A 407 -11.42 -15.99 -6.06
C PRO A 407 -11.14 -15.37 -4.67
N THR A 408 -10.23 -15.98 -3.92
CA THR A 408 -9.74 -15.53 -2.61
C THR A 408 -8.24 -15.31 -2.68
N GLY A 409 -7.68 -14.48 -1.79
CA GLY A 409 -6.23 -14.34 -1.65
C GLY A 409 -5.48 -15.66 -1.54
N GLU A 410 -4.32 -15.75 -2.20
CA GLU A 410 -3.47 -16.93 -2.27
C GLU A 410 -1.97 -16.58 -2.25
N VAL A 411 -1.11 -17.57 -2.02
CA VAL A 411 0.33 -17.46 -2.28
C VAL A 411 0.74 -18.49 -3.33
N LEU A 412 1.40 -18.02 -4.38
CA LEU A 412 2.00 -18.84 -5.42
C LEU A 412 3.49 -19.06 -5.10
N ARG A 413 3.93 -20.31 -5.15
CA ARG A 413 5.35 -20.68 -5.21
C ARG A 413 5.76 -20.84 -6.67
N ILE A 414 6.82 -20.16 -7.06
CA ILE A 414 7.37 -20.11 -8.42
C ILE A 414 8.80 -20.66 -8.37
N VAL A 415 9.13 -21.63 -9.23
CA VAL A 415 10.51 -22.08 -9.46
C VAL A 415 10.92 -21.60 -10.86
N PRO A 416 11.80 -20.60 -10.99
CA PRO A 416 12.28 -20.08 -12.28
C PRO A 416 13.03 -21.09 -13.15
#